data_AF-M0D601-F1
#
_entry.id   AF-M0D601-F1
#
_cell.length_a   1.000
_cell.length_b   1.000
_cell.length_c   1.000
_cell.angle_alpha   90.00
_cell.angle_beta   90.00
_cell.angle_gamma   90.00
#
_symmetry.space_group_name_H-M   'P 1'
#
loop_
_entity.id
_entity.type
_entity.pdbx_description
1 polymer ?
#
loop_
_entity_poly.entity_id
_entity_poly.type
_entity_poly.pdbx_seq_one_letter_code
_entity_poly.pdbx_strand_id
1 'polypeptide(L)'
;MGKGKGSLSFTRQDLRKSTKFVEGDYSGINPRQFYRKLKRSIEEIQEESDFKYTTHGSQDTDLDIQSEDVGSKTGTVEGRLQAESDWAKIGESEIEYRPYGPHGALGIVVGGLLFLLGLAGAIEIAILGMLVLGGGAYAYWQTEVGTYPVMREDVIRVLLTGEVSERTVDNDGASRTDMFANMSVIFSGDAFVAVGTSEMDRHDWPMRLELLSQVAEWRNRCVNNSSNEVEVPGGFMYMLKGWTKRDSSEIKREVQRIQQPLLDADFDLRERYADILREQLHGALETELDQHEADLRSELESLAQDLNIYVEREGMTHTDNVERTRADAAGELDPENL
;
A
#
# COMPACT_ATOMS: atom_id res chain seq x y z
N MET A 1 15.30 -0.78 0.20
CA MET A 1 15.51 -1.85 -0.82
C MET A 1 14.78 -1.40 -2.06
N GLY A 2 15.45 -1.31 -3.21
CA GLY A 2 14.79 -0.87 -4.46
C GLY A 2 13.83 -1.95 -4.95
N LYS A 3 12.52 -1.68 -4.92
CA LYS A 3 11.51 -2.49 -5.60
C LYS A 3 11.85 -2.53 -7.10
N GLY A 4 11.84 -3.73 -7.68
CA GLY A 4 12.22 -3.98 -9.07
C GLY A 4 11.29 -3.28 -10.06
N LYS A 5 11.84 -2.95 -11.23
CA LYS A 5 11.17 -2.40 -12.42
C LYS A 5 10.12 -3.37 -12.99
N GLY A 6 9.03 -3.62 -12.28
CA GLY A 6 7.83 -4.21 -12.85
C GLY A 6 7.02 -3.13 -13.55
N SER A 7 6.49 -3.40 -14.74
CA SER A 7 5.46 -2.54 -15.33
C SER A 7 4.27 -2.50 -14.37
N LEU A 8 3.81 -1.30 -13.99
CA LEU A 8 2.60 -1.15 -13.20
C LEU A 8 1.43 -1.80 -13.95
N SER A 9 0.74 -2.77 -13.33
CA SER A 9 -0.37 -3.48 -13.96
C SER A 9 -1.62 -3.37 -13.08
N PHE A 10 -2.43 -2.35 -13.33
CA PHE A 10 -3.77 -2.21 -12.77
C PHE A 10 -4.75 -1.72 -13.84
N THR A 11 -6.00 -2.13 -13.70
CA THR A 11 -7.11 -1.79 -14.60
C THR A 11 -8.06 -0.76 -13.99
N ARG A 12 -8.91 -0.16 -14.82
CA ARG A 12 -10.01 0.72 -14.37
C ARG A 12 -10.91 0.05 -13.34
N GLN A 13 -11.14 -1.25 -13.46
CA GLN A 13 -11.96 -1.99 -12.50
C GLN A 13 -11.23 -2.15 -11.15
N ASP A 14 -9.92 -2.39 -11.16
CA ASP A 14 -9.14 -2.50 -9.92
C ASP A 14 -9.12 -1.18 -9.16
N LEU A 15 -8.90 -0.06 -9.85
CA LEU A 15 -8.87 1.26 -9.22
C LEU A 15 -10.22 1.66 -8.62
N ARG A 16 -11.34 1.20 -9.18
CA ARG A 16 -12.67 1.46 -8.63
C ARG A 16 -12.98 0.67 -7.36
N LYS A 17 -12.18 -0.35 -7.04
CA LYS A 17 -12.28 -1.07 -5.77
C LYS A 17 -11.56 -0.35 -4.63
N SER A 18 -10.72 0.65 -4.94
CA SER A 18 -10.02 1.45 -3.93
C SER A 18 -10.92 2.07 -2.88
N THR A 19 -10.34 2.26 -1.70
CA THR A 19 -10.99 2.89 -0.56
C THR A 19 -11.58 4.25 -0.97
N LYS A 20 -10.89 4.97 -1.87
CA LYS A 20 -11.33 6.23 -2.47
C LYS A 20 -10.88 6.33 -3.93
N PHE A 21 -11.78 6.72 -4.82
CA PHE A 21 -11.45 7.04 -6.21
C PHE A 21 -12.15 8.30 -6.71
N VAL A 22 -11.52 8.97 -7.68
CA VAL A 22 -12.04 10.14 -8.39
C VAL A 22 -11.81 9.92 -9.88
N GLU A 23 -12.79 10.23 -10.72
CA GLU A 23 -12.64 10.18 -12.18
C GLU A 23 -12.74 11.60 -12.75
N GLY A 24 -11.94 11.88 -13.78
CA GLY A 24 -11.94 13.15 -14.49
C GLY A 24 -11.70 12.94 -15.98
N ASP A 25 -12.41 13.72 -16.80
CA ASP A 25 -12.22 13.71 -18.25
C ASP A 25 -11.53 15.02 -18.68
N TYR A 26 -10.42 14.88 -19.40
CA TYR A 26 -9.53 15.97 -19.78
C TYR A 26 -9.38 15.99 -21.30
N SER A 27 -9.67 17.12 -21.94
CA SER A 27 -9.68 17.23 -23.40
C SER A 27 -8.71 18.28 -23.92
N GLY A 28 -8.20 18.06 -25.13
CA GLY A 28 -7.42 19.07 -25.86
C GLY A 28 -6.05 19.37 -25.26
N ILE A 29 -5.45 18.45 -24.50
CA ILE A 29 -4.12 18.62 -23.91
C ILE A 29 -3.12 17.59 -24.45
N ASN A 30 -1.84 17.97 -24.50
CA ASN A 30 -0.78 17.03 -24.82
C ASN A 30 -0.61 15.99 -23.70
N PRO A 31 -0.77 14.67 -23.99
CA PRO A 31 -0.74 13.63 -22.97
C PRO A 31 0.60 13.56 -22.23
N ARG A 32 1.71 13.92 -22.89
CA ARG A 32 3.04 13.95 -22.28
C ARG A 32 3.19 15.09 -21.28
N GLN A 33 2.60 16.25 -21.58
CA GLN A 33 2.60 17.40 -20.67
C GLN A 33 1.68 17.16 -19.48
N PHE A 34 0.48 16.62 -19.74
CA PHE A 34 -0.47 16.22 -18.70
C PHE A 34 0.17 15.24 -17.72
N TYR A 35 0.77 14.15 -18.22
CA TYR A 35 1.44 13.16 -17.37
C TYR A 35 2.55 13.77 -16.51
N ARG A 36 3.36 14.68 -17.08
CA ARG A 36 4.42 15.36 -16.33
C ARG A 36 3.85 16.26 -15.24
N LYS A 37 2.78 17.01 -15.54
CA LYS A 37 2.12 17.87 -14.55
C LYS A 37 1.47 17.03 -13.45
N LEU A 38 0.78 15.96 -13.81
CA LEU A 38 0.24 14.97 -12.88
C LEU A 38 1.31 14.45 -11.92
N LYS A 39 2.41 13.91 -12.46
CA LYS A 39 3.52 13.38 -11.68
C LYS A 39 4.04 14.41 -10.67
N ARG A 40 4.31 15.62 -11.17
CA ARG A 40 4.81 16.72 -10.35
C ARG A 40 3.80 17.16 -9.29
N SER A 41 2.51 17.23 -9.61
CA SER A 41 1.48 17.61 -8.65
C SER A 41 1.36 16.61 -7.50
N ILE A 42 1.53 15.30 -7.77
CA ILE A 42 1.56 14.29 -6.70
C ILE A 42 2.82 14.45 -5.83
N GLU A 43 3.98 14.66 -6.46
CA GLU A 43 5.25 14.90 -5.74
C GLU A 43 5.24 16.21 -4.92
N GLU A 44 4.40 17.18 -5.29
CA GLU A 44 4.25 18.46 -4.58
C GLU A 44 3.28 18.38 -3.39
N ILE A 45 2.58 17.26 -3.17
CA ILE A 45 1.76 17.07 -1.96
C ILE A 45 2.69 16.98 -0.75
N GLN A 46 2.44 17.84 0.24
CA GLN A 46 3.26 17.97 1.44
C GLN A 46 2.50 17.48 2.67
N GLU A 47 3.23 16.82 3.56
CA GLU A 47 2.79 16.51 4.92
C GLU A 47 3.74 17.20 5.89
N GLU A 48 3.17 18.09 6.71
CA GLU A 48 3.90 18.99 7.62
C GLU A 48 4.95 19.88 6.94
N SER A 49 6.14 19.33 6.66
CA SER A 49 7.31 20.07 6.16
C SER A 49 8.14 19.31 5.12
N ASP A 50 7.71 18.12 4.68
CA ASP A 50 8.37 17.34 3.64
C ASP A 50 7.38 16.86 2.57
N PHE A 51 7.90 16.35 1.46
CA PHE A 51 7.09 15.76 0.40
C PHE A 51 6.55 14.41 0.86
N LYS A 52 5.22 14.25 0.79
CA LYS A 52 4.52 13.07 1.31
C LYS A 52 4.77 11.83 0.45
N TYR A 53 4.79 11.99 -0.88
CA TYR A 53 4.79 10.87 -1.82
C TYR A 53 6.07 10.78 -2.65
N THR A 54 6.53 9.56 -2.84
CA THR A 54 7.56 9.21 -3.83
C THR A 54 6.92 8.48 -5.00
N THR A 55 7.13 8.99 -6.23
CA THR A 55 6.64 8.32 -7.43
C THR A 55 7.61 7.23 -7.91
N HIS A 56 7.05 6.17 -8.50
CA HIS A 56 7.83 5.12 -9.14
C HIS A 56 7.66 5.18 -10.66
N GLY A 57 8.76 4.93 -11.38
CA GLY A 57 8.76 4.85 -12.83
C GLY A 57 9.16 6.15 -13.56
N SER A 58 9.07 6.10 -14.87
CA SER A 58 9.47 7.16 -15.79
C SER A 58 8.45 7.30 -16.91
N GLN A 59 8.32 8.51 -17.46
CA GLN A 59 7.40 8.76 -18.56
C GLN A 59 7.56 7.77 -19.73
N ASP A 60 8.78 7.32 -20.02
CA ASP A 60 9.06 6.41 -21.14
C ASP A 60 8.61 4.96 -20.88
N THR A 61 8.45 4.58 -19.62
CA THR A 61 7.98 3.23 -19.22
C THR A 61 6.50 3.20 -18.89
N ASP A 62 5.96 4.35 -18.52
CA ASP A 62 4.68 4.46 -17.82
C ASP A 62 3.58 5.04 -18.70
N LEU A 63 3.94 5.65 -19.84
CA LEU A 63 3.03 6.24 -20.81
C LEU A 63 3.26 5.59 -22.18
N ASP A 64 2.30 4.78 -22.62
CA ASP A 64 2.25 4.21 -23.97
C ASP A 64 1.36 5.08 -24.85
N ILE A 65 1.87 5.41 -26.04
CA ILE A 65 1.14 6.17 -27.06
C ILE A 65 1.27 5.39 -28.37
N GLN A 66 0.19 4.71 -28.74
CA GLN A 66 0.14 3.91 -29.96
C GLN A 66 -0.51 4.76 -31.06
N SER A 67 0.26 5.09 -32.09
CA SER A 67 -0.30 5.63 -33.33
C SER A 67 -0.97 4.49 -34.10
N GLU A 68 -2.21 4.66 -34.51
CA GLU A 68 -2.79 3.79 -35.54
C GLU A 68 -2.06 4.06 -36.87
N ASP A 69 -2.03 3.07 -37.78
CA ASP A 69 -1.22 3.01 -39.01
C ASP A 69 -1.06 4.31 -39.84
N VAL A 70 0.00 4.30 -40.68
CA VAL A 70 0.42 5.37 -41.60
C VAL A 70 -0.75 6.09 -42.28
N GLY A 71 -1.09 7.29 -41.81
CA GLY A 71 -2.08 8.20 -42.40
C GLY A 71 -3.30 8.56 -41.54
N SER A 72 -3.46 7.97 -40.36
CA SER A 72 -4.69 8.09 -39.55
C SER A 72 -4.83 9.38 -38.73
N LYS A 73 -3.75 10.11 -38.41
CA LYS A 73 -3.76 11.28 -37.49
C LYS A 73 -4.34 10.98 -36.10
N THR A 74 -4.61 9.71 -35.78
CA THR A 74 -5.29 9.28 -34.55
C THR A 74 -4.58 8.08 -33.94
N GLY A 75 -4.66 7.96 -32.61
CA GLY A 75 -4.04 6.89 -31.84
C GLY A 75 -4.68 6.74 -30.46
N THR A 76 -4.10 5.89 -29.63
CA THR A 76 -4.52 5.70 -28.24
C THR A 76 -3.40 6.06 -27.29
N VAL A 77 -3.77 6.51 -26.09
CA VAL A 77 -2.84 6.75 -24.97
C VAL A 77 -3.27 5.94 -23.77
N GLU A 78 -2.31 5.25 -23.17
CA GLU A 78 -2.48 4.61 -21.87
C GLU A 78 -1.31 4.98 -20.97
N GLY A 79 -1.61 5.53 -19.80
CA GLY A 79 -0.60 5.95 -18.82
C GLY A 79 -0.91 5.37 -17.44
N ARG A 80 0.11 4.95 -16.70
CA ARG A 80 -0.03 4.47 -15.31
C ARG A 80 0.96 5.20 -14.43
N LEU A 81 0.51 5.63 -13.25
CA LEU A 81 1.37 6.24 -12.26
C LEU A 81 1.04 5.66 -10.88
N GLN A 82 2.07 5.38 -10.09
CA GLN A 82 1.94 4.99 -8.70
C GLN A 82 2.88 5.83 -7.85
N ALA A 83 2.37 6.30 -6.73
CA ALA A 83 3.12 7.01 -5.72
C ALA A 83 2.83 6.42 -4.34
N GLU A 84 3.87 6.22 -3.54
CA GLU A 84 3.81 5.63 -2.20
C GLU A 84 4.32 6.67 -1.19
N SER A 85 3.66 6.79 -0.04
CA SER A 85 4.18 7.55 1.09
C SER A 85 5.20 6.74 1.87
N ASP A 86 5.95 7.39 2.76
CA ASP A 86 6.71 6.64 3.76
C ASP A 86 5.76 5.98 4.78
N TRP A 87 6.24 4.89 5.40
CA TRP A 87 5.52 4.22 6.47
C TRP A 87 5.48 5.11 7.73
N ALA A 88 4.31 5.61 8.09
CA ALA A 88 4.08 6.44 9.26
C ALA A 88 3.42 5.65 10.40
N LYS A 89 3.78 5.92 11.66
CA LYS A 89 3.11 5.32 12.82
C LYS A 89 1.78 6.04 13.04
N ILE A 90 0.68 5.29 13.02
CA ILE A 90 -0.65 5.80 13.40
C ILE A 90 -0.94 5.56 14.88
N GLY A 91 -0.30 4.57 15.51
CA GLY A 91 -0.33 4.41 16.97
C GLY A 91 -0.07 2.99 17.41
N GLU A 92 -0.71 2.54 18.49
CA GLU A 92 -0.43 1.25 19.13
C GLU A 92 -1.70 0.43 19.35
N SER A 93 -1.74 -0.77 18.80
CA SER A 93 -2.81 -1.75 19.04
C SER A 93 -2.39 -2.73 20.13
N GLU A 94 -3.37 -3.45 20.68
CA GLU A 94 -3.21 -4.37 21.80
C GLU A 94 -3.20 -5.83 21.33
N ILE A 95 -2.39 -6.65 21.99
CA ILE A 95 -2.35 -8.11 21.79
C ILE A 95 -2.28 -8.81 23.14
N GLU A 96 -3.13 -9.83 23.33
CA GLU A 96 -3.02 -10.72 24.48
C GLU A 96 -1.88 -11.71 24.24
N TYR A 97 -0.97 -11.84 25.22
CA TYR A 97 0.17 -12.74 25.13
C TYR A 97 0.49 -13.41 26.46
N ARG A 98 1.28 -14.48 26.40
CA ARG A 98 1.69 -15.24 27.60
C ARG A 98 3.12 -14.87 28.01
N PRO A 99 3.34 -13.92 28.95
CA PRO A 99 4.68 -13.47 29.33
C PRO A 99 5.53 -14.62 29.89
N TYR A 100 4.93 -15.53 30.64
CA TYR A 100 5.62 -16.70 31.18
C TYR A 100 5.39 -17.96 30.34
N GLY A 101 4.74 -17.88 29.18
CA GLY A 101 4.37 -19.04 28.35
C GLY A 101 5.54 -20.00 28.14
N PRO A 102 6.69 -19.55 27.62
CA PRO A 102 7.84 -20.44 27.43
C PRO A 102 8.41 -21.00 28.75
N HIS A 103 8.46 -20.21 29.82
CA HIS A 103 8.92 -20.66 31.14
C HIS A 103 7.99 -21.70 31.75
N GLY A 104 6.68 -21.48 31.64
CA GLY A 104 5.65 -22.41 32.07
C GLY A 104 5.67 -23.71 31.27
N ALA A 105 5.83 -23.62 29.94
CA ALA A 105 5.96 -24.79 29.07
C ALA A 105 7.15 -25.67 29.47
N LEU A 106 8.31 -25.06 29.73
CA LEU A 106 9.49 -25.77 30.23
C LEU A 106 9.25 -26.37 31.61
N GLY A 107 8.62 -25.62 32.52
CA GLY A 107 8.25 -26.08 33.86
C GLY A 107 7.33 -27.30 33.82
N ILE A 108 6.35 -27.34 32.92
CA ILE A 108 5.47 -28.50 32.72
C ILE A 108 6.27 -29.73 32.29
N VAL A 109 7.18 -29.59 31.30
CA VAL A 109 7.99 -30.72 30.81
C VAL A 109 8.93 -31.23 31.90
N VAL A 110 9.71 -30.34 32.52
CA VAL A 110 10.70 -30.71 33.54
C VAL A 110 10.00 -31.25 34.80
N GLY A 111 8.93 -30.60 35.25
CA GLY A 111 8.13 -31.05 36.39
C GLY A 111 7.50 -32.42 36.17
N GLY A 112 6.95 -32.66 34.98
CA GLY A 112 6.41 -33.97 34.60
C GLY A 112 7.47 -35.07 34.59
N LEU A 113 8.66 -34.80 34.05
CA LEU A 113 9.79 -35.75 34.07
C LEU A 113 10.25 -36.07 35.50
N LEU A 114 10.43 -35.04 36.34
CA LEU A 114 10.80 -35.22 37.75
C LEU A 114 9.75 -36.01 38.51
N PHE A 115 8.47 -35.72 38.28
CA PHE A 115 7.36 -36.44 38.90
C PHE A 115 7.43 -37.93 38.56
N LEU A 116 7.57 -38.28 37.26
CA LEU A 116 7.67 -39.66 36.80
C LEU A 116 8.90 -40.39 37.35
N LEU A 117 10.06 -39.73 37.40
CA LEU A 117 11.28 -40.30 37.98
C LEU A 117 11.14 -40.53 39.49
N GLY A 118 10.50 -39.62 40.20
CA GLY A 118 10.28 -39.74 41.64
C GLY A 118 9.36 -40.91 42.02
N LEU A 119 8.36 -41.22 41.17
CA LEU A 119 7.50 -42.40 41.37
C LEU A 119 8.28 -43.73 41.34
N ALA A 120 9.49 -43.77 40.77
CA ALA A 120 10.34 -44.96 40.73
C ALA A 120 11.09 -45.24 42.05
N GLY A 121 10.94 -44.41 43.09
CA GLY A 121 11.47 -44.71 44.43
C GLY A 121 11.95 -43.51 45.26
N ALA A 122 11.73 -42.28 44.82
CA ALA A 122 12.16 -41.07 45.53
C ALA A 122 10.98 -40.08 45.63
N ILE A 123 10.19 -40.20 46.70
CA ILE A 123 8.94 -39.46 46.86
C ILE A 123 9.16 -37.95 46.96
N GLU A 124 10.30 -37.52 47.50
CA GLU A 124 10.70 -36.10 47.57
C GLU A 124 10.88 -35.52 46.17
N ILE A 125 11.44 -36.29 45.23
CA ILE A 125 11.58 -35.90 43.82
C ILE A 125 10.21 -35.85 43.15
N ALA A 126 9.30 -36.76 43.49
CA ALA A 126 7.93 -36.74 42.99
C ALA A 126 7.19 -35.47 43.45
N ILE A 127 7.28 -35.12 44.73
CA ILE A 127 6.68 -33.90 45.29
C ILE A 127 7.26 -32.65 44.61
N LEU A 128 8.58 -32.58 44.45
CA LEU A 128 9.24 -31.48 43.74
C LEU A 128 8.73 -31.37 42.29
N GLY A 129 8.65 -32.50 41.56
CA GLY A 129 8.14 -32.54 40.21
C GLY A 129 6.70 -32.05 40.11
N MET A 130 5.84 -32.43 41.07
CA MET A 130 4.46 -31.96 41.16
C MET A 130 4.37 -30.44 41.39
N LEU A 131 5.21 -29.89 42.27
CA LEU A 131 5.26 -28.45 42.52
C LEU A 131 5.73 -27.67 41.28
N VAL A 132 6.78 -28.14 40.61
CA VAL A 132 7.30 -27.51 39.38
C VAL A 132 6.28 -27.61 38.25
N LEU A 133 5.59 -28.74 38.11
CA LEU A 133 4.53 -28.92 37.12
C LEU A 133 3.36 -27.96 37.39
N GLY A 134 2.90 -27.87 38.65
CA GLY A 134 1.82 -26.97 39.05
C GLY A 134 2.17 -25.49 38.85
N GLY A 135 3.37 -25.08 39.25
CA GLY A 135 3.88 -23.73 39.01
C GLY A 135 4.08 -23.43 37.52
N GLY A 136 4.58 -24.40 36.75
CA GLY A 136 4.73 -24.28 35.30
C GLY A 136 3.40 -24.16 34.58
N ALA A 137 2.39 -24.93 35.00
CA ALA A 137 1.01 -24.80 34.52
C ALA A 137 0.48 -23.39 34.80
N TYR A 138 0.51 -22.95 36.06
CA TYR A 138 0.04 -21.62 36.44
C TYR A 138 0.68 -20.51 35.59
N ALA A 139 2.00 -20.55 35.43
CA ALA A 139 2.74 -19.59 34.61
C ALA A 139 2.40 -19.68 33.11
N TYR A 140 2.17 -20.88 32.56
CA TYR A 140 1.86 -21.07 31.15
C TYR A 140 0.50 -20.48 30.74
N TRP A 141 -0.50 -20.57 31.63
CA TRP A 141 -1.86 -20.08 31.38
C TRP A 141 -2.06 -18.60 31.72
N GLN A 142 -1.08 -17.95 32.35
CA GLN A 142 -1.16 -16.52 32.64
C GLN A 142 -0.99 -15.70 31.36
N THR A 143 -1.92 -14.78 31.12
CA THR A 143 -1.90 -13.84 30.01
C THR A 143 -1.78 -12.40 30.50
N GLU A 144 -1.18 -11.56 29.66
CA GLU A 144 -1.08 -10.11 29.82
C GLU A 144 -1.38 -9.44 28.47
N VAL A 145 -1.72 -8.15 28.51
CA VAL A 145 -1.93 -7.35 27.30
C VAL A 145 -0.65 -6.56 27.02
N GLY A 146 -0.11 -6.70 25.82
CA GLY A 146 1.01 -5.90 25.32
C GLY A 146 0.54 -4.99 24.18
N THR A 147 1.29 -3.92 23.91
CA THR A 147 1.01 -3.00 22.81
C THR A 147 2.05 -3.11 21.70
N TYR A 148 1.63 -3.07 20.44
CA TYR A 148 2.50 -3.09 19.27
C TYR A 148 2.19 -1.93 18.33
N PRO A 149 3.21 -1.34 17.68
CA PRO A 149 2.99 -0.22 16.78
C PRO A 149 2.25 -0.67 15.52
N VAL A 150 1.31 0.15 15.08
CA VAL A 150 0.61 0.01 13.81
C VAL A 150 1.10 1.13 12.89
N MET A 151 1.48 0.75 11.68
CA MET A 151 2.03 1.64 10.65
C MET A 151 1.06 1.74 9.48
N ARG A 152 1.07 2.89 8.81
CA ARG A 152 0.30 3.21 7.61
C ARG A 152 1.22 3.59 6.45
N GLU A 153 0.85 3.18 5.25
CA GLU A 153 1.42 3.66 3.99
C GLU A 153 0.26 4.09 3.07
N ASP A 154 0.27 5.35 2.63
CA ASP A 154 -0.70 5.87 1.68
C ASP A 154 -0.18 5.64 0.26
N VAL A 155 -1.04 5.14 -0.63
CA VAL A 155 -0.67 4.88 -2.02
C VAL A 155 -1.68 5.51 -2.96
N ILE A 156 -1.17 6.35 -3.86
CA ILE A 156 -1.95 6.94 -4.95
C ILE A 156 -1.63 6.19 -6.24
N ARG A 157 -2.67 5.73 -6.93
CA ARG A 157 -2.59 5.14 -8.28
C ARG A 157 -3.42 5.94 -9.25
N VAL A 158 -2.87 6.14 -10.44
CA VAL A 158 -3.53 6.88 -11.51
C VAL A 158 -3.47 6.08 -12.80
N LEU A 159 -4.63 5.88 -13.42
CA LEU A 159 -4.75 5.31 -14.77
C LEU A 159 -5.26 6.39 -15.71
N LEU A 160 -4.50 6.66 -16.76
CA LEU A 160 -4.85 7.55 -17.86
C LEU A 160 -5.17 6.69 -19.07
N THR A 161 -6.32 6.91 -19.70
CA THR A 161 -6.69 6.24 -20.95
C THR A 161 -7.33 7.24 -21.88
N GLY A 162 -7.07 7.19 -23.18
CA GLY A 162 -7.67 8.15 -24.08
C GLY A 162 -7.36 7.94 -25.54
N GLU A 163 -7.96 8.80 -26.35
CA GLU A 163 -7.71 8.91 -27.78
C GLU A 163 -6.82 10.12 -28.04
N VAL A 164 -5.87 9.93 -28.94
CA VAL A 164 -4.87 10.91 -29.33
C VAL A 164 -5.14 11.35 -30.76
N SER A 165 -4.97 12.63 -31.03
CA SER A 165 -5.00 13.22 -32.37
C SER A 165 -3.76 14.08 -32.61
N GLU A 166 -3.16 13.96 -33.78
CA GLU A 166 -2.05 14.80 -34.20
C GLU A 166 -2.58 16.03 -34.96
N ARG A 167 -2.12 17.22 -34.56
CA ARG A 167 -2.43 18.48 -35.22
C ARG A 167 -1.15 19.24 -35.52
N THR A 168 -0.97 19.62 -36.78
CA THR A 168 0.10 20.54 -37.16
C THR A 168 -0.32 21.96 -36.81
N VAL A 169 0.47 22.62 -35.97
CA VAL A 169 0.34 24.04 -35.65
C VAL A 169 1.44 24.76 -36.43
N ASP A 170 1.04 25.68 -37.31
CA ASP A 170 1.96 26.54 -38.04
C ASP A 170 2.08 27.86 -37.28
N ASN A 171 3.26 28.15 -36.74
CA ASN A 171 3.52 29.40 -36.01
C ASN A 171 4.88 29.98 -36.48
N ASP A 172 4.89 31.26 -36.89
CA ASP A 172 6.08 32.01 -37.31
C ASP A 172 7.06 31.25 -38.25
N GLY A 173 6.52 30.58 -39.28
CA GLY A 173 7.32 29.92 -40.33
C GLY A 173 7.94 28.56 -39.94
N ALA A 174 7.63 28.03 -38.76
CA ALA A 174 7.97 26.66 -38.37
C ALA A 174 6.68 25.83 -38.18
N SER A 175 6.56 24.74 -38.94
CA SER A 175 5.49 23.77 -38.72
C SER A 175 5.88 22.82 -37.59
N ARG A 176 5.03 22.72 -36.56
CA ARG A 176 5.20 21.78 -35.46
C ARG A 176 3.97 20.90 -35.37
N THR A 177 4.14 19.61 -35.58
CA THR A 177 3.12 18.62 -35.25
C THR A 177 3.11 18.42 -33.74
N ASP A 178 2.01 18.80 -33.11
CA ASP A 178 1.74 18.55 -31.70
C ASP A 178 0.61 17.53 -31.55
N MET A 179 0.57 16.90 -30.39
CA MET A 179 -0.28 15.78 -30.07
C MET A 179 -1.29 16.21 -29.02
N PHE A 180 -2.57 15.98 -29.26
CA PHE A 180 -3.66 16.37 -28.38
C PHE A 180 -4.54 15.17 -28.08
N ALA A 181 -4.89 14.97 -26.81
CA ALA A 181 -5.66 13.83 -26.39
C ALA A 181 -6.96 14.23 -25.67
N ASN A 182 -7.97 13.37 -25.83
CA ASN A 182 -9.13 13.30 -24.95
C ASN A 182 -8.92 12.10 -24.04
N MET A 183 -8.67 12.37 -22.76
CA MET A 183 -8.27 11.37 -21.77
C MET A 183 -9.31 11.27 -20.66
N SER A 184 -9.66 10.05 -20.29
CA SER A 184 -10.35 9.72 -19.05
C SER A 184 -9.30 9.24 -18.06
N VAL A 185 -9.24 9.89 -16.89
CA VAL A 185 -8.25 9.63 -15.85
C VAL A 185 -8.96 9.22 -14.58
N ILE A 186 -8.42 8.19 -13.92
CA ILE A 186 -8.93 7.69 -12.65
C ILE A 186 -7.81 7.82 -11.64
N PHE A 187 -8.10 8.55 -10.57
CA PHE A 187 -7.29 8.66 -9.38
C PHE A 187 -7.85 7.72 -8.33
N SER A 188 -6.97 7.01 -7.64
CA SER A 188 -7.30 6.02 -6.65
C SER A 188 -6.33 6.16 -5.49
N GLY A 189 -6.85 6.14 -4.27
CA GLY A 189 -6.06 6.28 -3.05
C GLY A 189 -6.43 5.18 -2.07
N ASP A 190 -5.40 4.52 -1.54
CA ASP A 190 -5.51 3.50 -0.51
C ASP A 190 -4.63 3.87 0.69
N ALA A 191 -5.12 3.55 1.89
CA ALA A 191 -4.36 3.59 3.13
C ALA A 191 -4.10 2.15 3.60
N PHE A 192 -2.86 1.69 3.47
CA PHE A 192 -2.48 0.34 3.89
C PHE A 192 -2.00 0.33 5.32
N VAL A 193 -2.51 -0.62 6.11
CA VAL A 193 -2.14 -0.79 7.52
C VAL A 193 -1.27 -2.03 7.67
N ALA A 194 -0.27 -1.96 8.54
CA ALA A 194 0.65 -3.07 8.83
C ALA A 194 1.16 -3.03 10.27
N VAL A 195 1.59 -4.18 10.79
CA VAL A 195 2.33 -4.22 12.05
C VAL A 195 3.71 -3.59 11.88
N GLY A 196 4.04 -2.64 12.75
CA GLY A 196 5.34 -2.00 12.82
C GLY A 196 6.42 -2.94 13.33
N THR A 197 7.47 -3.11 12.55
CA THR A 197 8.58 -4.02 12.86
C THR A 197 9.87 -3.29 13.27
N SER A 198 9.84 -1.95 13.26
CA SER A 198 10.98 -1.10 13.63
C SER A 198 11.34 -1.22 15.11
N GLU A 199 10.34 -1.26 15.99
CA GLU A 199 10.50 -1.25 17.46
C GLU A 199 10.39 -2.64 18.10
N MET A 200 10.37 -3.70 17.28
CA MET A 200 10.08 -5.07 17.75
C MET A 200 11.11 -5.59 18.76
N ASP A 201 12.35 -5.07 18.72
CA ASP A 201 13.42 -5.37 19.68
C ASP A 201 13.13 -4.86 21.10
N ARG A 202 12.24 -3.87 21.25
CA ARG A 202 11.81 -3.34 22.56
C ARG A 202 10.77 -4.22 23.25
N HIS A 203 10.07 -5.07 22.51
CA HIS A 203 9.07 -5.97 23.07
C HIS A 203 9.71 -7.20 23.73
N ASP A 204 9.08 -7.67 24.80
CA ASP A 204 9.47 -8.93 25.44
C ASP A 204 9.40 -10.08 24.43
N TRP A 205 10.30 -11.06 24.54
CA TRP A 205 10.31 -12.19 23.58
C TRP A 205 8.94 -12.87 23.46
N PRO A 206 8.19 -13.13 24.56
CA PRO A 206 6.95 -13.91 24.46
C PRO A 206 5.90 -13.14 23.68
N MET A 207 5.87 -11.82 23.85
CA MET A 207 5.04 -10.93 23.06
C MET A 207 5.42 -10.96 21.58
N ARG A 208 6.72 -10.92 21.25
CA ARG A 208 7.18 -11.07 19.86
C ARG A 208 6.76 -12.38 19.22
N LEU A 209 6.83 -13.49 19.97
CA LEU A 209 6.42 -14.80 19.49
C LEU A 209 4.91 -14.85 19.21
N GLU A 210 4.10 -14.25 20.08
CA GLU A 210 2.64 -14.20 19.92
C GLU A 210 2.24 -13.26 18.76
N LEU A 211 2.90 -12.12 18.61
CA LEU A 211 2.71 -11.21 17.47
C LEU A 211 3.03 -11.91 16.13
N LEU A 212 4.08 -12.73 16.09
CA LEU A 212 4.38 -13.55 14.92
C LEU A 212 3.26 -14.56 14.61
N SER A 213 2.74 -15.25 15.62
CA SER A 213 1.60 -16.17 15.46
C SER A 213 0.40 -15.42 14.87
N GLN A 214 0.08 -14.27 15.47
CA GLN A 214 -1.09 -13.48 15.12
C GLN A 214 -1.02 -12.94 13.69
N VAL A 215 0.16 -12.47 13.26
CA VAL A 215 0.39 -12.04 11.88
C VAL A 215 0.24 -13.20 10.88
N ALA A 216 0.68 -14.40 11.23
CA ALA A 216 0.47 -15.60 10.41
C ALA A 216 -1.02 -15.96 10.29
N GLU A 217 -1.79 -15.85 11.38
CA GLU A 217 -3.24 -16.08 11.39
C GLU A 217 -3.97 -15.07 10.52
N TRP A 218 -3.67 -13.78 10.67
CA TRP A 218 -4.27 -12.73 9.84
C TRP A 218 -4.00 -12.95 8.36
N ARG A 219 -2.76 -13.30 8.00
CA ARG A 219 -2.43 -13.63 6.61
C ARG A 219 -3.28 -14.79 6.09
N ASN A 220 -3.40 -15.86 6.85
CA ASN A 220 -4.16 -17.04 6.41
C ASN A 220 -5.67 -16.74 6.28
N ARG A 221 -6.21 -15.80 7.07
CA ARG A 221 -7.59 -15.30 6.88
C ARG A 221 -7.79 -14.56 5.55
N CYS A 222 -6.75 -13.91 4.99
CA CYS A 222 -6.85 -13.21 3.71
C CYS A 222 -6.77 -14.14 2.49
N VAL A 223 -6.05 -15.26 2.61
CA VAL A 223 -5.68 -16.10 1.48
C VAL A 223 -6.74 -17.18 1.25
N ASN A 224 -7.36 -17.17 0.07
CA ASN A 224 -8.44 -18.12 -0.28
C ASN A 224 -7.95 -19.54 -0.62
N ASN A 225 -6.64 -19.72 -0.85
CA ASN A 225 -6.07 -20.99 -1.26
C ASN A 225 -5.19 -21.57 -0.15
N SER A 226 -5.62 -22.72 0.39
CA SER A 226 -4.91 -23.42 1.47
C SER A 226 -3.49 -23.84 1.08
N SER A 227 -3.17 -23.98 -0.21
CA SER A 227 -1.79 -24.25 -0.64
C SER A 227 -0.82 -23.08 -0.41
N ASN A 228 -1.35 -21.88 -0.19
CA ASN A 228 -0.58 -20.66 0.03
C ASN A 228 -0.59 -20.23 1.51
N GLU A 229 -1.26 -20.98 2.39
CA GLU A 229 -1.23 -20.74 3.84
C GLU A 229 0.18 -20.90 4.39
N VAL A 230 0.53 -20.06 5.37
CA VAL A 230 1.74 -20.24 6.17
C VAL A 230 1.40 -21.08 7.38
N GLU A 231 2.36 -21.89 7.84
CA GLU A 231 2.23 -22.54 9.14
C GLU A 231 2.06 -21.45 10.20
N VAL A 232 0.98 -21.52 10.98
CA VAL A 232 0.78 -20.64 12.14
C VAL A 232 1.62 -21.20 13.28
N PRO A 233 2.73 -20.55 13.66
CA PRO A 233 3.51 -21.02 14.78
C PRO A 233 2.71 -20.81 16.07
N GLY A 234 2.33 -21.89 16.76
CA GLY A 234 1.42 -21.76 17.89
C GLY A 234 1.42 -22.94 18.88
N GLY A 235 0.72 -22.74 19.99
CA GLY A 235 0.50 -23.76 21.02
C GLY A 235 1.71 -24.09 21.91
N PHE A 236 1.57 -25.17 22.68
CA PHE A 236 2.53 -25.56 23.72
C PHE A 236 3.94 -25.83 23.19
N MET A 237 4.06 -26.57 22.09
CA MET A 237 5.36 -26.92 21.51
C MET A 237 6.08 -25.70 20.94
N TYR A 238 5.35 -24.73 20.40
CA TYR A 238 5.93 -23.47 19.94
C TYR A 238 6.47 -22.65 21.11
N MET A 239 5.69 -22.50 22.18
CA MET A 239 6.14 -21.82 23.40
C MET A 239 7.37 -22.51 24.01
N LEU A 240 7.41 -23.85 24.00
CA LEU A 240 8.60 -24.59 24.44
C LEU A 240 9.81 -24.32 23.53
N LYS A 241 9.63 -24.34 22.20
CA LYS A 241 10.68 -24.00 21.23
C LYS A 241 11.12 -22.54 21.31
N GLY A 242 10.27 -21.64 21.83
CA GLY A 242 10.55 -20.22 22.04
C GLY A 242 11.84 -19.96 22.84
N TRP A 243 12.27 -20.91 23.69
CA TRP A 243 13.56 -20.84 24.38
C TRP A 243 14.77 -20.73 23.45
N THR A 244 14.67 -21.31 22.25
CA THR A 244 15.71 -21.28 21.22
C THR A 244 15.54 -20.14 20.22
N LYS A 245 14.35 -19.51 20.18
CA LYS A 245 13.98 -18.45 19.24
C LYS A 245 13.83 -17.10 19.95
N ARG A 246 14.93 -16.58 20.49
CA ARG A 246 14.95 -15.33 21.26
C ARG A 246 15.40 -14.10 20.46
N ASP A 247 16.04 -14.32 19.31
CA ASP A 247 16.60 -13.25 18.51
C ASP A 247 15.48 -12.38 17.91
N SER A 248 15.46 -11.10 18.29
CA SER A 248 14.51 -10.12 17.76
C SER A 248 14.66 -9.95 16.26
N SER A 249 15.88 -10.08 15.72
CA SER A 249 16.17 -9.92 14.30
C SER A 249 15.61 -11.07 13.46
N GLU A 250 15.59 -12.28 14.01
CA GLU A 250 14.96 -13.44 13.37
C GLU A 250 13.43 -13.26 13.33
N ILE A 251 12.80 -12.95 14.47
CA ILE A 251 11.35 -12.76 14.53
C ILE A 251 10.90 -11.59 13.66
N LYS A 252 11.64 -10.47 13.70
CA LYS A 252 11.39 -9.31 12.84
C LYS A 252 11.36 -9.67 11.36
N ARG A 253 12.37 -10.42 10.90
CA ARG A 253 12.44 -10.88 9.51
C ARG A 253 11.29 -11.79 9.16
N GLU A 254 10.87 -12.65 10.08
CA GLU A 254 9.76 -13.57 9.85
C GLU A 254 8.41 -12.84 9.74
N VAL A 255 8.15 -11.87 10.62
CA VAL A 255 6.96 -11.01 10.54
C VAL A 255 6.93 -10.26 9.20
N GLN A 256 8.06 -9.64 8.81
CA GLN A 256 8.18 -8.99 7.51
C GLN A 256 7.97 -9.96 6.35
N ARG A 257 8.56 -11.17 6.41
CA ARG A 257 8.41 -12.20 5.37
C ARG A 257 6.96 -12.63 5.18
N ILE A 258 6.18 -12.68 6.27
CA ILE A 258 4.76 -13.05 6.23
C ILE A 258 3.90 -11.91 5.69
N GLN A 259 4.17 -10.67 6.10
CA GLN A 259 3.41 -9.49 5.66
C GLN A 259 3.73 -9.05 4.23
N GLN A 260 4.99 -9.11 3.81
CA GLN A 260 5.43 -8.53 2.54
C GLN A 260 4.62 -9.01 1.32
N PRO A 261 4.28 -10.31 1.17
CA PRO A 261 3.45 -10.76 0.06
C PRO A 261 2.04 -10.15 0.06
N LEU A 262 1.48 -9.81 1.23
CA LEU A 262 0.20 -9.11 1.33
C LEU A 262 0.36 -7.64 0.92
N LEU A 263 1.42 -6.99 1.42
CA LEU A 263 1.75 -5.60 1.08
C LEU A 263 2.11 -5.41 -0.39
N ASP A 264 2.57 -6.45 -1.07
CA ASP A 264 2.88 -6.44 -2.50
C ASP A 264 1.74 -7.02 -3.36
N ALA A 265 0.65 -7.51 -2.77
CA ALA A 265 -0.42 -8.21 -3.46
C ALA A 265 -1.27 -7.32 -4.38
N ASP A 266 -2.27 -7.94 -5.02
CA ASP A 266 -3.35 -7.24 -5.72
C ASP A 266 -4.30 -6.53 -4.75
N PHE A 267 -5.17 -5.70 -5.33
CA PHE A 267 -6.06 -4.81 -4.62
C PHE A 267 -6.89 -5.54 -3.55
N ASP A 268 -7.60 -6.59 -3.97
CA ASP A 268 -8.56 -7.31 -3.13
C ASP A 268 -7.89 -7.96 -1.91
N LEU A 269 -6.64 -8.41 -2.02
CA LEU A 269 -5.93 -9.04 -0.90
C LEU A 269 -5.41 -8.01 0.09
N ARG A 270 -4.95 -6.84 -0.41
CA ARG A 270 -4.49 -5.74 0.45
C ARG A 270 -5.63 -5.16 1.26
N GLU A 271 -6.76 -4.88 0.63
CA GLU A 271 -7.97 -4.35 1.29
C GLU A 271 -8.42 -5.30 2.40
N ARG A 272 -8.54 -6.61 2.11
CA ARG A 272 -8.90 -7.61 3.12
C ARG A 272 -7.93 -7.68 4.30
N TYR A 273 -6.64 -7.47 4.06
CA TYR A 273 -5.66 -7.46 5.15
C TYR A 273 -5.77 -6.18 6.00
N ALA A 274 -5.95 -5.03 5.36
CA ALA A 274 -6.19 -3.77 6.03
C ALA A 274 -7.47 -3.81 6.88
N ASP A 275 -8.56 -4.41 6.36
CA ASP A 275 -9.82 -4.61 7.08
C ASP A 275 -9.63 -5.46 8.34
N ILE A 276 -8.89 -6.58 8.23
CA ILE A 276 -8.60 -7.43 9.39
C ILE A 276 -7.82 -6.66 10.45
N LEU A 277 -6.81 -5.88 10.05
CA LEU A 277 -6.07 -5.07 11.00
C LEU A 277 -6.94 -3.97 11.60
N ARG A 278 -7.82 -3.35 10.80
CA ARG A 278 -8.78 -2.34 11.25
C ARG A 278 -9.76 -2.90 12.28
N GLU A 279 -10.23 -4.14 12.13
CA GLU A 279 -11.03 -4.84 13.15
C GLU A 279 -10.29 -4.99 14.50
N GLN A 280 -8.95 -4.98 14.49
CA GLN A 280 -8.11 -5.04 15.70
C GLN A 280 -7.73 -3.65 16.23
N LEU A 281 -8.05 -2.58 15.50
CA LEU A 281 -7.91 -1.22 15.99
C LEU A 281 -9.14 -0.91 16.86
N HIS A 282 -8.92 -0.41 18.06
CA HIS A 282 -9.99 -0.02 18.97
C HIS A 282 -9.93 1.47 19.28
N GLY A 283 -11.10 2.13 19.29
CA GLY A 283 -11.25 3.49 19.78
C GLY A 283 -10.53 4.54 18.92
N ALA A 284 -9.51 5.18 19.50
CA ALA A 284 -8.85 6.35 18.90
C ALA A 284 -8.16 6.05 17.56
N LEU A 285 -7.65 4.83 17.37
CA LEU A 285 -6.93 4.45 16.15
C LEU A 285 -7.84 4.28 14.94
N GLU A 286 -9.07 3.84 15.16
CA GLU A 286 -10.06 3.74 14.10
C GLU A 286 -10.45 5.15 13.60
N THR A 287 -10.62 6.10 14.53
CA THR A 287 -10.91 7.50 14.21
C THR A 287 -9.75 8.17 13.46
N GLU A 288 -8.51 7.88 13.86
CA GLU A 288 -7.31 8.39 13.19
C GLU A 288 -7.19 7.84 11.76
N LEU A 289 -7.43 6.54 11.57
CA LEU A 289 -7.46 5.94 10.24
C LEU A 289 -8.56 6.54 9.36
N ASP A 290 -9.76 6.74 9.91
CA ASP A 290 -10.88 7.41 9.20
C ASP A 290 -10.53 8.83 8.78
N GLN A 291 -9.85 9.59 9.64
CA GLN A 291 -9.40 10.93 9.29
C GLN A 291 -8.38 10.88 8.14
N HIS A 292 -7.42 9.96 8.20
CA HIS A 292 -6.43 9.80 7.13
C HIS A 292 -7.06 9.38 5.79
N GLU A 293 -8.06 8.49 5.81
CA GLU A 293 -8.80 8.14 4.59
C GLU A 293 -9.58 9.34 4.03
N ALA A 294 -10.11 10.22 4.89
CA ALA A 294 -10.77 11.45 4.49
C ALA A 294 -9.79 12.46 3.90
N ASP A 295 -8.61 12.60 4.51
CA ASP A 295 -7.54 13.47 4.02
C ASP A 295 -7.04 12.99 2.64
N LEU A 296 -6.81 11.68 2.48
CA LEU A 296 -6.43 11.08 1.21
C LEU A 296 -7.49 11.36 0.13
N ARG A 297 -8.78 11.24 0.46
CA ARG A 297 -9.85 11.61 -0.47
C ARG A 297 -9.76 13.09 -0.89
N SER A 298 -9.56 13.98 0.07
CA SER A 298 -9.41 15.42 -0.20
C SER A 298 -8.19 15.72 -1.07
N GLU A 299 -7.08 15.00 -0.87
CA GLU A 299 -5.88 15.09 -1.71
C GLU A 299 -6.19 14.69 -3.17
N LEU A 300 -6.91 13.57 -3.38
CA LEU A 300 -7.32 13.13 -4.72
C LEU A 300 -8.26 14.13 -5.41
N GLU A 301 -9.24 14.66 -4.68
CA GLU A 301 -10.19 15.65 -5.20
C GLU A 301 -9.46 16.96 -5.57
N SER A 302 -8.53 17.43 -4.73
CA SER A 302 -7.68 18.60 -5.02
C SER A 302 -6.80 18.36 -6.24
N LEU A 303 -6.17 17.18 -6.35
CA LEU A 303 -5.34 16.81 -7.49
C LEU A 303 -6.14 16.82 -8.80
N ALA A 304 -7.34 16.25 -8.80
CA ALA A 304 -8.22 16.24 -9.95
C ALA A 304 -8.65 17.66 -10.36
N GLN A 305 -8.95 18.52 -9.38
CA GLN A 305 -9.31 19.92 -9.59
C GLN A 305 -8.15 20.74 -10.16
N ASP A 306 -6.94 20.59 -9.61
CA ASP A 306 -5.75 21.31 -10.08
C ASP A 306 -5.40 20.95 -11.52
N LEU A 307 -5.55 19.67 -11.88
CA LEU A 307 -5.38 19.21 -13.25
C LEU A 307 -6.47 19.74 -14.17
N ASN A 308 -7.70 19.89 -13.69
CA ASN A 308 -8.78 20.49 -14.47
C ASN A 308 -8.49 21.97 -14.77
N ILE A 309 -8.08 22.74 -13.76
CA ILE A 309 -7.67 24.15 -13.93
C ILE A 309 -6.48 24.26 -14.90
N TYR A 310 -5.50 23.35 -14.81
CA TYR A 310 -4.38 23.32 -15.74
C TYR A 310 -4.82 23.04 -17.18
N VAL A 311 -5.69 22.05 -17.39
CA VAL A 311 -6.21 21.69 -18.71
C VAL A 311 -7.08 22.79 -19.29
N GLU A 312 -7.94 23.43 -18.49
CA GLU A 312 -8.74 24.59 -18.93
C GLU A 312 -7.84 25.74 -19.40
N ARG A 313 -6.77 26.05 -18.65
CA ARG A 313 -5.84 27.13 -18.99
C ARG A 313 -5.04 26.82 -20.26
N GLU A 314 -4.40 25.66 -20.33
CA GLU A 314 -3.57 25.29 -21.48
C GLU A 314 -4.42 24.98 -22.73
N GLY A 315 -5.59 24.36 -22.52
CA GLY A 315 -6.58 24.04 -23.53
C GLY A 315 -7.16 25.30 -24.19
N MET A 316 -7.62 26.28 -23.39
CA MET A 316 -8.15 27.56 -23.90
C MET A 316 -7.08 28.36 -24.67
N THR A 317 -5.84 28.40 -24.15
CA THR A 317 -4.75 29.13 -24.81
C THR A 317 -4.43 28.53 -26.20
N HIS A 318 -4.62 27.23 -26.38
CA HIS A 318 -4.40 26.57 -27.67
C HIS A 318 -5.61 26.61 -28.60
N THR A 319 -6.85 26.48 -28.11
CA THR A 319 -8.05 26.65 -28.96
C THR A 319 -8.19 28.08 -29.48
N ASP A 320 -7.96 29.10 -28.66
CA ASP A 320 -8.07 30.51 -29.07
C ASP A 320 -7.01 30.87 -30.12
N ASN A 321 -5.80 30.32 -30.00
CA ASN A 321 -4.76 30.51 -31.01
C ASN A 321 -5.12 29.80 -32.32
N VAL A 322 -5.67 28.59 -32.28
CA VAL A 322 -6.09 27.85 -33.48
C VAL A 322 -7.29 28.51 -34.17
N GLU A 323 -8.25 29.06 -33.43
CA GLU A 323 -9.38 29.81 -33.98
C GLU A 323 -8.93 31.13 -34.61
N ARG A 324 -7.97 31.83 -34.00
CA ARG A 324 -7.33 33.00 -34.63
C ARG A 324 -6.59 32.65 -35.90
N THR A 325 -5.76 31.60 -35.91
CA THR A 325 -5.04 31.18 -37.14
C THR A 325 -6.00 30.74 -38.25
N ARG A 326 -7.14 30.10 -37.91
CA ARG A 326 -8.18 29.77 -38.90
C ARG A 326 -8.94 31.00 -39.39
N ALA A 327 -9.23 31.97 -38.54
CA ALA A 327 -9.87 33.22 -38.93
C ALA A 327 -8.95 34.06 -39.84
N ASP A 328 -7.65 34.08 -39.55
CA ASP A 328 -6.64 34.77 -40.36
C ASP A 328 -6.45 34.06 -41.72
N ALA A 329 -6.43 32.72 -41.75
CA ALA A 329 -6.37 31.96 -43.00
C ALA A 329 -7.67 32.01 -43.84
N ALA A 330 -8.82 32.25 -43.21
CA ALA A 330 -10.10 32.43 -43.90
C ALA A 330 -10.36 33.90 -44.32
N GLY A 331 -9.63 34.86 -43.74
CA GLY A 331 -9.69 36.29 -44.06
C GLY A 331 -8.89 36.69 -45.30
N GLU A 332 -8.11 35.78 -45.89
CA GLU A 332 -7.26 36.01 -47.04
C GLU A 332 -7.92 35.61 -48.39
N LEU A 333 -9.25 35.72 -48.49
CA LEU A 333 -9.95 35.73 -49.77
C LEU A 333 -10.17 37.18 -50.20
N ASP A 334 -9.16 37.69 -50.91
CA ASP A 334 -9.20 38.97 -51.61
C ASP A 334 -10.37 39.00 -52.62
N PRO A 335 -11.38 39.88 -52.46
CA PRO A 335 -12.51 39.97 -53.37
C PRO A 335 -12.14 40.61 -54.73
N GLU A 336 -10.87 40.96 -54.99
CA GLU A 336 -10.45 41.56 -56.27
C GLU A 336 -9.95 40.57 -57.35
N ASN A 337 -10.07 39.25 -57.14
CA ASN A 337 -9.77 38.25 -58.18
C ASN A 337 -10.97 37.30 -58.47
N LEU A 338 -12.11 37.87 -58.85
CA LEU A 338 -13.18 37.18 -59.58
C LEU A 338 -13.59 37.94 -60.84
#